data_AF-A0AA42N7S7-F1
#
_entry.id   AF-A0AA42N7S7-F1
#
_cell.length_a   1.000
_cell.length_b   1.000
_cell.length_c   1.000
_cell.angle_alpha   90.00
_cell.angle_beta   90.00
_cell.angle_gamma   90.00
#
_symmetry.space_group_name_H-M   'P 1'
#
loop_
_entity.id
_entity.type
_entity.pdbx_description
1 polymer ?
#
loop_
_entity_poly.entity_id
_entity_poly.type
_entity_poly.pdbx_seq_one_letter_code
_entity_poly.pdbx_strand_id
1 'polypeptide(L)'
;MPMFTIETAYRLPAYRTRTYEADTPELACRLAIEDDDRDGDAIAYESAGETYVTGIWPGPDAPLARSSIAVPSQFAETDARKIAQFEIVLGLLKMLVADVCANTATERDWISRASWEVARGEAIIAGARDPDPAADLPGRRHVLAWLEEDRVRDRIATILATDPDFGGLSPDAVTDCEISSACLAVVRSTAPDDRTGTAEIRAVLTALGPALWRNTKGGRP
;
A
#
# COMPACT_ATOMS: atom_id res chain seq x y z
N MET A 1 -28.21 1.61 13.95
CA MET A 1 -27.20 1.22 12.93
C MET A 1 -26.14 2.32 12.86
N PRO A 2 -24.90 2.04 12.44
CA PRO A 2 -23.90 3.09 12.25
C PRO A 2 -24.32 4.04 11.12
N MET A 3 -23.89 5.30 11.22
CA MET A 3 -24.05 6.31 10.19
C MET A 3 -22.68 6.64 9.58
N PHE A 4 -22.64 6.82 8.27
CA PHE A 4 -21.45 7.20 7.52
C PHE A 4 -21.75 8.42 6.65
N THR A 5 -20.92 9.44 6.76
CA THR A 5 -20.91 10.57 5.82
C THR A 5 -20.06 10.18 4.63
N ILE A 6 -20.62 10.24 3.42
CA ILE A 6 -19.96 9.92 2.16
C ILE A 6 -19.92 11.17 1.29
N GLU A 7 -18.73 11.48 0.78
CA GLU A 7 -18.55 12.50 -0.25
C GLU A 7 -18.38 11.83 -1.61
N THR A 8 -19.22 12.23 -2.56
CA THR A 8 -19.19 11.80 -3.95
C THR A 8 -18.88 12.99 -4.85
N ALA A 9 -18.12 12.76 -5.92
CA ALA A 9 -17.83 13.77 -6.93
C ALA A 9 -18.23 13.28 -8.33
N TYR A 10 -18.53 14.25 -9.18
CA TYR A 10 -18.49 14.15 -10.63
C TYR A 10 -17.33 15.02 -11.10
N ARG A 11 -16.75 14.73 -12.27
CA ARG A 11 -15.53 15.42 -12.76
C ARG A 11 -15.59 16.93 -12.50
N LEU A 12 -14.67 17.40 -11.67
CA LEU A 12 -14.59 18.68 -10.94
C LEU A 12 -15.36 19.89 -11.52
N PRO A 13 -15.96 20.76 -10.67
CA PRO A 13 -15.79 20.87 -9.21
C PRO A 13 -17.11 20.69 -8.43
N ALA A 14 -17.93 19.69 -8.77
CA ALA A 14 -19.17 19.41 -8.05
C ALA A 14 -18.98 18.27 -7.05
N TYR A 15 -18.94 18.60 -5.75
CA TYR A 15 -18.90 17.65 -4.65
C TYR A 15 -20.25 17.60 -3.95
N ARG A 16 -20.65 16.40 -3.51
CA ARG A 16 -21.88 16.16 -2.75
C ARG A 16 -21.53 15.34 -1.52
N THR A 17 -21.96 15.80 -0.36
CA THR A 17 -21.79 15.08 0.90
C THR A 17 -23.16 14.68 1.43
N ARG A 18 -23.38 13.38 1.71
CA ARG A 18 -24.60 12.87 2.34
C ARG A 18 -24.29 11.83 3.41
N THR A 19 -25.20 11.68 4.37
CA THR A 19 -25.07 10.67 5.44
C THR A 19 -25.99 9.49 5.15
N TYR A 20 -25.47 8.27 5.26
CA TYR A 20 -26.20 7.02 5.05
C TYR A 20 -26.12 6.13 6.29
N GLU A 21 -27.22 5.48 6.63
CA GLU A 21 -27.25 4.40 7.63
C GLU A 21 -26.84 3.08 6.97
N ALA A 22 -25.80 2.44 7.48
CA ALA A 22 -25.29 1.19 6.94
C ALA A 22 -24.47 0.44 8.00
N ASP A 23 -24.41 -0.88 7.88
CA ASP A 23 -23.63 -1.72 8.80
C ASP A 23 -22.12 -1.62 8.56
N THR A 24 -21.70 -1.31 7.32
CA THR A 24 -20.29 -1.18 6.92
C THR A 24 -20.09 0.05 6.02
N PRO A 25 -18.87 0.64 5.99
CA PRO A 25 -18.57 1.75 5.09
C PRO A 25 -18.75 1.37 3.61
N GLU A 26 -18.49 0.11 3.22
CA GLU A 26 -18.70 -0.37 1.85
C GLU A 26 -20.18 -0.40 1.45
N LEU A 27 -21.07 -0.68 2.40
CA LEU A 27 -22.50 -0.59 2.15
C LEU A 27 -22.93 0.88 2.02
N ALA A 28 -22.39 1.78 2.85
CA ALA A 28 -22.64 3.21 2.74
C ALA A 28 -22.17 3.79 1.38
N CYS A 29 -20.99 3.39 0.89
CA CYS A 29 -20.49 3.81 -0.42
C CYS A 29 -21.39 3.34 -1.57
N ARG A 30 -21.91 2.11 -1.51
CA ARG A 30 -22.85 1.60 -2.52
C ARG A 30 -24.14 2.42 -2.54
N LEU A 31 -24.73 2.66 -1.37
CA LEU A 31 -25.91 3.51 -1.24
C LEU A 31 -25.65 4.91 -1.82
N ALA A 32 -24.46 5.47 -1.60
CA ALA A 32 -24.10 6.78 -2.12
C ALA A 32 -23.94 6.85 -3.64
N ILE A 33 -23.49 5.77 -4.28
CA ILE A 33 -23.36 5.68 -5.75
C ILE A 33 -24.72 5.42 -6.40
N GLU A 34 -25.58 4.64 -5.76
CA GLU A 34 -26.93 4.30 -6.24
C GLU A 34 -27.96 5.42 -6.00
N ASP A 35 -27.65 6.38 -5.13
CA ASP A 35 -28.50 7.53 -4.81
C ASP A 35 -28.59 8.52 -5.99
N ASP A 36 -29.66 8.36 -6.78
CA ASP A 36 -30.03 9.23 -7.91
C ASP A 36 -30.96 10.39 -7.49
N ASP A 37 -31.23 10.60 -6.19
CA ASP A 37 -32.08 11.70 -5.70
C ASP A 37 -31.35 13.03 -5.90
N ARG A 38 -31.54 13.64 -7.09
CA ARG A 38 -31.03 14.95 -7.47
C ARG A 38 -31.98 16.06 -7.03
N ASP A 39 -31.69 16.67 -5.89
CA ASP A 39 -32.18 18.01 -5.58
C ASP A 39 -31.28 19.03 -6.29
N GLY A 40 -31.70 19.49 -7.47
CA GLY A 40 -31.01 20.55 -8.20
C GLY A 40 -31.00 20.36 -9.71
N ASP A 41 -31.22 21.46 -10.42
CA ASP A 41 -31.34 21.59 -11.86
C ASP A 41 -30.38 20.65 -12.60
N ALA A 42 -30.93 19.78 -13.44
CA ALA A 42 -30.16 18.83 -14.23
C ALA A 42 -29.29 19.60 -15.21
N ILE A 43 -28.06 19.94 -14.80
CA ILE A 43 -27.04 20.41 -15.71
C ILE A 43 -26.73 19.24 -16.63
N ALA A 44 -27.37 19.25 -17.80
CA ALA A 44 -27.13 18.33 -18.89
C ALA A 44 -25.73 18.58 -19.45
N TYR A 45 -24.70 18.16 -18.72
CA TYR A 45 -23.42 17.90 -19.31
C TYR A 45 -23.47 16.43 -19.74
N GLU A 46 -23.62 16.19 -21.05
CA GLU A 46 -23.55 14.85 -21.69
C GLU A 46 -22.18 14.14 -21.47
N SER A 47 -21.40 14.56 -20.48
CA SER A 47 -20.07 14.07 -20.14
C SER A 47 -19.77 14.19 -18.64
N ALA A 48 -20.77 14.03 -17.76
CA ALA A 48 -20.61 14.17 -16.30
C ALA A 48 -19.63 13.15 -15.66
N GLY A 49 -19.12 12.19 -16.42
CA GLY A 49 -18.26 11.13 -15.89
C GLY A 49 -19.02 10.18 -14.96
N GLU A 50 -18.30 9.23 -14.37
CA GLU A 50 -18.87 8.35 -13.35
C GLU A 50 -18.95 9.06 -11.98
N THR A 51 -19.89 8.64 -11.14
CA THR A 51 -19.92 9.02 -9.73
C THR A 51 -18.90 8.20 -8.96
N TYR A 52 -18.00 8.84 -8.24
CA TYR A 52 -17.01 8.16 -7.40
C TYR A 52 -16.93 8.78 -6.02
N VAL A 53 -16.45 8.00 -5.05
CA VAL A 53 -16.30 8.41 -3.66
C VAL A 53 -14.94 9.06 -3.46
N THR A 54 -14.92 10.26 -2.89
CA THR A 54 -13.70 11.00 -2.55
C THR A 54 -13.39 10.97 -1.06
N GLY A 55 -14.39 10.69 -0.21
CA GLY A 55 -14.18 10.61 1.24
C GLY A 55 -15.28 9.87 2.00
N ILE A 56 -14.89 9.30 3.15
CA ILE A 56 -15.77 8.56 4.07
C ILE A 56 -15.43 8.99 5.49
N TRP A 57 -16.44 9.38 6.26
CA TRP A 57 -16.28 9.73 7.69
C TRP A 57 -17.31 9.01 8.55
N PRO A 58 -16.94 8.57 9.77
CA PRO A 58 -17.89 7.99 10.71
C PRO A 58 -18.80 9.08 11.30
N GLY A 59 -20.08 8.77 11.44
CA GLY A 59 -21.11 9.64 12.00
C GLY A 59 -21.71 10.66 11.02
N PRO A 60 -22.75 11.40 11.44
CA PRO A 60 -23.37 12.45 10.64
C PRO A 60 -22.50 13.73 10.60
N ASP A 61 -22.64 14.51 9.52
CA ASP A 61 -22.09 15.87 9.32
C ASP A 61 -20.58 16.04 9.59
N ALA A 62 -19.72 15.52 8.71
CA ALA A 62 -18.28 15.68 8.87
C ALA A 62 -17.57 16.34 7.67
N PRO A 63 -17.28 17.65 7.71
CA PRO A 63 -16.48 18.27 6.65
C PRO A 63 -15.00 18.53 6.97
N LEU A 64 -14.49 18.58 8.22
CA LEU A 64 -13.09 19.06 8.43
C LEU A 64 -12.23 18.54 9.60
N ALA A 65 -12.72 17.70 10.54
CA ALA A 65 -11.93 17.39 11.76
C ALA A 65 -11.89 15.91 12.21
N ARG A 66 -12.43 14.96 11.44
CA ARG A 66 -12.40 13.53 11.79
C ARG A 66 -11.40 12.76 10.94
N SER A 67 -10.75 11.76 11.53
CA SER A 67 -9.95 10.78 10.80
C SER A 67 -10.84 10.10 9.75
N SER A 68 -10.52 10.34 8.48
CA SER A 68 -11.21 9.75 7.34
C SER A 68 -10.96 8.24 7.29
N ILE A 69 -11.98 7.48 6.90
CA ILE A 69 -11.83 6.06 6.56
C ILE A 69 -11.27 6.00 5.14
N ALA A 70 -10.29 5.13 4.92
CA ALA A 70 -9.73 4.94 3.58
C ALA A 70 -10.84 4.50 2.62
N VAL A 71 -11.01 5.25 1.52
CA VAL A 71 -11.98 4.90 0.48
C VAL A 71 -11.57 3.56 -0.14
N PRO A 72 -12.45 2.54 -0.13
CA PRO A 72 -12.16 1.28 -0.80
C PRO A 72 -11.93 1.53 -2.31
N SER A 73 -10.88 0.94 -2.86
CA SER A 73 -10.43 1.20 -4.24
C SER A 73 -11.50 1.03 -5.30
N GLN A 74 -12.44 0.10 -5.09
CA GLN A 74 -13.55 -0.16 -6.01
C GLN A 74 -14.52 1.04 -6.19
N PHE A 75 -14.49 2.02 -5.27
CA PHE A 75 -15.34 3.22 -5.31
C PHE A 75 -14.59 4.47 -5.75
N ALA A 76 -13.28 4.37 -6.04
CA ALA A 76 -12.52 5.45 -6.66
C ALA A 76 -12.86 5.55 -8.16
N GLU A 77 -12.59 6.71 -8.76
CA GLU A 77 -12.72 6.92 -10.20
C GLU A 77 -11.96 5.82 -10.96
N THR A 78 -12.59 5.22 -11.97
CA THR A 78 -12.07 4.14 -12.81
C THR A 78 -10.72 4.52 -13.44
N ASP A 79 -10.55 5.76 -13.88
CA ASP A 79 -9.27 6.21 -14.43
C ASP A 79 -8.17 6.29 -13.35
N ALA A 80 -8.49 6.76 -12.14
CA ALA A 80 -7.58 6.69 -11.01
C ALA A 80 -7.25 5.24 -10.60
N ARG A 81 -8.24 4.33 -10.63
CA ARG A 81 -8.06 2.88 -10.40
C ARG A 81 -7.10 2.28 -11.43
N LYS A 82 -7.25 2.61 -12.72
CA LYS A 82 -6.35 2.15 -13.79
C LYS A 82 -4.91 2.66 -13.60
N ILE A 83 -4.75 3.93 -13.25
CA ILE A 83 -3.42 4.52 -12.99
C ILE A 83 -2.74 3.80 -11.82
N ALA A 84 -3.44 3.64 -10.70
CA ALA A 84 -2.91 2.91 -9.55
C ALA A 84 -2.58 1.44 -9.90
N GLN A 85 -3.43 0.79 -10.69
CA GLN A 85 -3.19 -0.59 -11.12
C GLN A 85 -1.97 -0.72 -12.04
N PHE A 86 -1.73 0.27 -12.90
CA PHE A 86 -0.55 0.29 -13.78
C PHE A 86 0.76 0.30 -12.97
N GLU A 87 0.85 1.10 -11.91
CA GLU A 87 2.03 1.13 -11.04
C GLU A 87 2.30 -0.22 -10.39
N ILE A 88 1.24 -0.90 -9.92
CA ILE A 88 1.33 -2.22 -9.29
C ILE A 88 1.80 -3.27 -10.30
N VAL A 89 1.17 -3.34 -11.47
CA VAL A 89 1.53 -4.30 -12.53
C VAL A 89 2.95 -4.06 -13.03
N LEU A 90 3.37 -2.80 -13.17
CA LEU A 90 4.75 -2.46 -13.51
C LEU A 90 5.74 -2.92 -12.43
N GLY A 91 5.40 -2.75 -11.15
CA GLY A 91 6.19 -3.26 -10.03
C GLY A 91 6.34 -4.78 -10.05
N LEU A 92 5.24 -5.50 -10.30
CA LEU A 92 5.26 -6.95 -10.48
C LEU A 92 6.16 -7.36 -11.65
N LEU A 93 6.00 -6.73 -12.82
CA LEU A 93 6.82 -7.04 -13.99
C LEU A 93 8.32 -6.83 -13.71
N LYS A 94 8.68 -5.77 -12.99
CA LYS A 94 10.07 -5.52 -12.57
C LYS A 94 10.63 -6.64 -11.68
N MET A 95 9.84 -7.12 -10.70
CA MET A 95 10.25 -8.23 -9.84
C MET A 95 10.48 -9.51 -10.64
N LEU A 96 9.58 -9.84 -11.57
CA LEU A 96 9.75 -11.00 -12.45
C LEU A 96 11.03 -10.91 -13.28
N VAL A 97 11.28 -9.74 -13.89
CA VAL A 97 12.50 -9.52 -14.69
C VAL A 97 13.75 -9.65 -13.82
N ALA A 98 13.73 -9.14 -12.58
CA ALA A 98 14.84 -9.27 -11.65
C ALA A 98 15.14 -10.74 -11.31
N ASP A 99 14.11 -11.54 -11.01
CA ASP A 99 14.26 -12.98 -10.72
C ASP A 99 14.86 -13.75 -11.90
N VAL A 100 14.34 -13.49 -13.12
CA VAL A 100 14.84 -14.12 -14.35
C VAL A 100 16.29 -13.75 -14.59
N CYS A 101 16.66 -12.47 -14.46
CA CYS A 101 18.04 -12.01 -14.60
C CYS A 101 18.98 -12.60 -13.53
N ALA A 102 18.48 -12.82 -12.32
CA ALA A 102 19.24 -13.42 -11.21
C ALA A 102 19.28 -14.96 -11.27
N ASN A 103 18.56 -15.59 -12.22
CA ASN A 103 18.34 -17.04 -12.29
C ASN A 103 17.81 -17.63 -10.97
N THR A 104 16.94 -16.87 -10.29
CA THR A 104 16.27 -17.28 -9.06
C THR A 104 14.86 -17.77 -9.35
N ALA A 105 14.38 -18.74 -8.57
CA ALA A 105 13.00 -19.18 -8.67
C ALA A 105 12.07 -18.14 -8.05
N THR A 106 11.05 -17.73 -8.80
CA THR A 106 10.03 -16.82 -8.31
C THR A 106 9.22 -17.48 -7.19
N GLU A 107 9.07 -16.76 -6.08
CA GLU A 107 8.39 -17.24 -4.89
C GLU A 107 6.90 -17.53 -5.16
N ARG A 108 6.35 -18.63 -4.62
CA ARG A 108 4.94 -19.01 -4.84
C ARG A 108 3.95 -17.95 -4.36
N ASP A 109 4.27 -17.28 -3.27
CA ASP A 109 3.42 -16.22 -2.71
C ASP A 109 3.38 -14.99 -3.61
N TRP A 110 4.48 -14.72 -4.32
CA TRP A 110 4.53 -13.68 -5.34
C TRP A 110 3.63 -14.03 -6.52
N ILE A 111 3.61 -15.29 -6.96
CA ILE A 111 2.74 -15.74 -8.06
C ILE A 111 1.27 -15.54 -7.67
N SER A 112 0.88 -15.93 -6.45
CA SER A 112 -0.47 -15.71 -5.93
C SER A 112 -0.84 -14.23 -5.90
N ARG A 113 0.09 -13.36 -5.47
CA ARG A 113 -0.12 -11.90 -5.51
C ARG A 113 -0.30 -11.38 -6.93
N ALA A 114 0.56 -11.80 -7.86
CA ALA A 114 0.49 -11.39 -9.25
C ALA A 114 -0.84 -11.82 -9.90
N SER A 115 -1.28 -13.07 -9.68
CA SER A 115 -2.56 -13.57 -10.18
C SER A 115 -3.75 -12.76 -9.65
N TRP A 116 -3.74 -12.40 -8.37
CA TRP A 116 -4.81 -11.57 -7.81
C TRP A 116 -4.82 -10.15 -8.40
N GLU A 117 -3.64 -9.53 -8.58
CA GLU A 117 -3.55 -8.20 -9.21
C GLU A 117 -3.94 -8.22 -10.68
N VAL A 118 -3.72 -9.33 -11.40
CA VAL A 118 -4.25 -9.51 -12.76
C VAL A 118 -5.77 -9.54 -12.72
N ALA A 119 -6.37 -10.36 -11.86
CA ALA A 119 -7.82 -10.44 -11.72
C ALA A 119 -8.45 -9.08 -11.32
N ARG A 120 -7.77 -8.32 -10.47
CA ARG A 120 -8.19 -6.95 -10.11
C ARG A 120 -8.08 -6.00 -11.30
N GLY A 121 -7.02 -6.08 -12.09
CA GLY A 121 -6.89 -5.29 -13.32
C GLY A 121 -7.99 -5.60 -14.34
N GLU A 122 -8.32 -6.88 -14.53
CA GLU A 122 -9.45 -7.31 -15.38
C GLU A 122 -10.79 -6.76 -14.87
N ALA A 123 -11.02 -6.80 -13.56
CA ALA A 123 -12.21 -6.22 -12.94
C ALA A 123 -12.30 -4.70 -13.16
N ILE A 124 -11.20 -3.96 -12.98
CA ILE A 124 -11.13 -2.51 -13.23
C ILE A 124 -11.46 -2.20 -14.69
N ILE A 125 -10.89 -2.96 -15.65
CA ILE A 125 -11.17 -2.78 -17.09
C ILE A 125 -12.65 -3.02 -17.40
N ALA A 126 -13.26 -4.01 -16.75
CA ALA A 126 -14.68 -4.33 -16.89
C ALA A 126 -15.62 -3.36 -16.13
N GLY A 127 -15.08 -2.38 -15.38
CA GLY A 127 -15.88 -1.53 -14.49
C GLY A 127 -16.52 -2.29 -13.32
N ALA A 128 -16.00 -3.48 -13.01
CA ALA A 128 -16.53 -4.36 -11.98
C ALA A 128 -15.91 -4.07 -10.59
N ARG A 129 -16.51 -4.70 -9.58
CA ARG A 129 -15.99 -4.74 -8.21
C ARG A 129 -14.64 -5.46 -8.18
N ASP A 130 -13.72 -4.97 -7.35
CA ASP A 130 -12.46 -5.67 -7.09
C ASP A 130 -12.74 -7.10 -6.59
N PRO A 131 -11.97 -8.12 -7.03
CA PRO A 131 -12.13 -9.48 -6.54
C PRO A 131 -11.92 -9.52 -5.03
N ASP A 132 -12.65 -10.38 -4.35
CA ASP A 132 -12.40 -10.59 -2.92
C ASP A 132 -10.91 -10.99 -2.74
N PRO A 133 -10.22 -10.43 -1.73
CA PRO A 133 -8.83 -10.79 -1.47
C PRO A 133 -8.76 -12.31 -1.31
N ALA A 134 -7.93 -12.98 -2.11
CA ALA A 134 -7.74 -14.41 -1.95
C ALA A 134 -7.33 -14.68 -0.49
N ALA A 135 -7.90 -15.71 0.13
CA ALA A 135 -7.61 -16.06 1.53
C ALA A 135 -6.11 -16.30 1.78
N ASP A 136 -5.36 -16.61 0.71
CA ASP A 136 -3.91 -16.83 0.69
C ASP A 136 -3.09 -15.64 0.18
N LEU A 137 -3.66 -14.43 0.03
CA LEU A 137 -2.84 -13.27 -0.20
C LEU A 137 -1.91 -13.09 1.01
N PRO A 138 -0.59 -13.06 0.82
CA PRO A 138 0.31 -12.78 1.93
C PRO A 138 -0.12 -11.45 2.56
N GLY A 139 -0.29 -11.45 3.88
CA GLY A 139 -0.58 -10.23 4.63
C GLY A 139 0.47 -9.15 4.38
N ARG A 140 0.23 -7.93 4.88
CA ARG A 140 1.17 -6.81 4.71
C ARG A 140 2.59 -7.23 5.14
N ARG A 141 3.50 -7.34 4.18
CA ARG A 141 4.92 -7.60 4.42
C ARG A 141 5.64 -6.27 4.64
N HIS A 142 6.51 -6.22 5.62
CA HIS A 142 7.33 -5.05 5.93
C HIS A 142 8.80 -5.38 5.63
N VAL A 143 9.49 -4.49 4.93
CA VAL A 143 10.93 -4.66 4.66
C VAL A 143 11.73 -4.16 5.86
N LEU A 144 12.51 -5.05 6.48
CA LEU A 144 13.26 -4.74 7.70
C LEU A 144 14.55 -3.94 7.43
N ALA A 145 15.18 -4.13 6.28
CA ALA A 145 16.38 -3.41 5.88
C ALA A 145 16.50 -3.31 4.37
N TRP A 146 17.06 -2.20 3.89
CA TRP A 146 17.47 -1.98 2.51
C TRP A 146 18.98 -1.75 2.48
N LEU A 147 19.65 -2.39 1.52
CA LEU A 147 21.04 -2.14 1.19
C LEU A 147 21.08 -1.41 -0.15
N GLU A 148 21.54 -0.17 -0.14
CA GLU A 148 21.58 0.70 -1.32
C GLU A 148 23.04 0.92 -1.74
N GLU A 149 23.37 0.61 -2.99
CA GLU A 149 24.75 0.71 -3.50
C GLU A 149 25.30 2.14 -3.44
N ASP A 150 24.47 3.15 -3.72
CA ASP A 150 24.87 4.56 -3.62
C ASP A 150 25.22 4.95 -2.19
N ARG A 151 24.44 4.48 -1.22
CA ARG A 151 24.71 4.72 0.20
C ARG A 151 25.97 3.98 0.66
N VAL A 152 26.26 2.82 0.09
CA VAL A 152 27.52 2.10 0.32
C VAL A 152 28.70 2.88 -0.26
N ARG A 153 28.56 3.47 -1.44
CA ARG A 153 29.57 4.35 -2.05
C ARG A 153 29.88 5.57 -1.17
N ASP A 154 28.86 6.27 -0.69
CA ASP A 154 29.02 7.39 0.25
C ASP A 154 29.73 6.95 1.55
N ARG A 155 29.42 5.73 2.01
CA ARG A 155 30.03 5.18 3.22
C ARG A 155 31.49 4.80 3.01
N ILE A 156 31.86 4.27 1.84
CA ILE A 156 33.25 4.01 1.46
C ILE A 156 34.06 5.31 1.50
N ALA A 157 33.55 6.38 0.87
CA ALA A 157 34.22 7.69 0.91
C ALA A 157 34.42 8.19 2.34
N THR A 158 33.42 8.02 3.21
CA THR A 158 33.50 8.38 4.63
C THR A 158 34.58 7.57 5.37
N ILE A 159 34.66 6.26 5.13
CA ILE A 159 35.63 5.37 5.78
C ILE A 159 37.05 5.69 5.31
N LEU A 160 37.28 5.83 4.00
CA LEU A 160 38.59 6.18 3.43
C LEU A 160 39.11 7.53 3.95
N ALA A 161 38.22 8.47 4.26
CA ALA A 161 38.59 9.77 4.83
C ALA A 161 38.92 9.71 6.34
N THR A 162 38.42 8.70 7.05
CA THR A 162 38.49 8.63 8.52
C THR A 162 39.51 7.60 9.02
N ASP A 163 39.70 6.52 8.27
CA ASP A 163 40.48 5.37 8.68
C ASP A 163 41.86 5.35 8.00
N PRO A 164 42.96 5.55 8.77
CA PRO A 164 44.30 5.65 8.22
C PRO A 164 44.82 4.34 7.61
N ASP A 165 44.24 3.19 7.93
CA ASP A 165 44.65 1.89 7.39
C ASP A 165 44.37 1.79 5.87
N PHE A 166 43.43 2.60 5.36
CA PHE A 166 43.13 2.72 3.94
C PHE A 166 43.79 3.95 3.29
N GLY A 167 44.73 4.58 4.00
CA GLY A 167 45.45 5.77 3.55
C GLY A 167 46.14 5.56 2.20
N GLY A 168 45.64 6.22 1.16
CA GLY A 168 46.17 6.14 -0.21
C GLY A 168 45.18 5.58 -1.24
N LEU A 169 44.05 5.01 -0.81
CA LEU A 169 42.97 4.63 -1.70
C LEU A 169 42.04 5.82 -1.97
N SER A 170 41.84 6.14 -3.24
CA SER A 170 40.82 7.09 -3.67
C SER A 170 39.44 6.42 -3.63
N PRO A 171 38.34 7.13 -3.32
CA PRO A 171 36.98 6.61 -3.49
C PRO A 171 36.72 6.06 -4.90
N ASP A 172 37.30 6.67 -5.93
CA ASP A 172 37.18 6.24 -7.33
C ASP A 172 37.93 4.93 -7.64
N ALA A 173 38.78 4.46 -6.72
CA ALA A 173 39.47 3.18 -6.86
C ALA A 173 38.54 1.98 -6.61
N VAL A 174 37.38 2.19 -5.97
CA VAL A 174 36.37 1.15 -5.77
C VAL A 174 35.31 1.29 -6.85
N THR A 175 35.25 0.30 -7.74
CA THR A 175 34.34 0.29 -8.88
C THR A 175 32.92 -0.08 -8.49
N ASP A 176 31.94 0.35 -9.29
CA ASP A 176 30.53 -0.01 -9.10
C ASP A 176 30.30 -1.54 -9.10
N CYS A 177 31.10 -2.28 -9.89
CA CYS A 177 31.05 -3.74 -9.93
C CYS A 177 31.52 -4.38 -8.61
N GLU A 178 32.54 -3.82 -7.97
CA GLU A 178 33.02 -4.26 -6.65
C GLU A 178 32.01 -3.94 -5.55
N ILE A 179 31.39 -2.76 -5.60
CA ILE A 179 30.31 -2.38 -4.68
C ILE A 179 29.13 -3.34 -4.81
N SER A 180 28.69 -3.61 -6.04
CA SER A 180 27.57 -4.51 -6.29
C SER A 180 27.87 -5.95 -5.86
N SER A 181 29.06 -6.44 -6.19
CA SER A 181 29.52 -7.77 -5.77
C SER A 181 29.60 -7.90 -4.24
N ALA A 182 30.09 -6.87 -3.56
CA ALA A 182 30.15 -6.82 -2.10
C ALA A 182 28.75 -6.79 -1.47
N CYS A 183 27.83 -5.99 -2.02
CA CYS A 183 26.45 -5.93 -1.56
C CYS A 183 25.77 -7.30 -1.68
N LEU A 184 25.90 -7.96 -2.83
CA LEU A 184 25.39 -9.31 -3.06
C LEU A 184 26.00 -10.34 -2.10
N ALA A 185 27.31 -10.26 -1.83
CA ALA A 185 27.99 -11.15 -0.89
C ALA A 185 27.49 -10.96 0.55
N VAL A 186 27.23 -9.72 0.97
CA VAL A 186 26.65 -9.42 2.29
C VAL A 186 25.22 -9.94 2.38
N VAL A 187 24.39 -9.72 1.35
CA VAL A 187 23.02 -10.26 1.32
C VAL A 187 23.02 -11.78 1.43
N ARG A 188 23.95 -12.46 0.75
CA ARG A 188 24.07 -13.93 0.79
C ARG A 188 24.59 -14.47 2.13
N SER A 189 25.45 -13.72 2.81
CA SER A 189 26.08 -14.15 4.07
C SER A 189 25.30 -13.74 5.33
N THR A 190 24.43 -12.74 5.23
CA THR A 190 23.58 -12.33 6.35
C THR A 190 22.48 -13.36 6.52
N ALA A 191 22.56 -14.21 7.56
CA ALA A 191 21.46 -15.08 7.96
C ALA A 191 20.25 -14.20 8.35
N PRO A 192 19.19 -14.14 7.53
CA PRO A 192 18.08 -13.22 7.75
C PRO A 192 17.22 -13.63 8.96
N ASP A 193 17.30 -14.91 9.34
CA ASP A 193 16.39 -15.55 10.30
C ASP A 193 16.52 -14.98 11.72
N ASP A 194 17.73 -14.66 12.18
CA ASP A 194 17.96 -14.16 13.55
C ASP A 194 17.43 -12.73 13.74
N ARG A 195 17.66 -11.87 12.74
CA ARG A 195 17.17 -10.48 12.75
C ARG A 195 15.67 -10.40 12.48
N THR A 196 15.16 -11.24 11.59
CA THR A 196 13.72 -11.31 11.27
C THR A 196 12.94 -11.85 12.46
N GLY A 197 13.38 -12.97 13.05
CA GLY A 197 12.76 -13.52 14.25
C GLY A 197 12.77 -12.54 15.43
N THR A 198 13.87 -11.81 15.64
CA THR A 198 13.93 -10.77 16.67
C THR A 198 12.95 -9.63 16.41
N ALA A 199 12.83 -9.17 15.16
CA ALA A 199 11.90 -8.12 14.78
C ALA A 199 10.43 -8.56 14.95
N GLU A 200 10.11 -9.78 14.57
CA GLU A 200 8.78 -10.38 14.74
C GLU A 200 8.41 -10.52 16.22
N ILE A 201 9.31 -11.04 17.07
CA ILE A 201 9.08 -11.12 18.52
C ILE A 201 8.82 -9.72 19.09
N ARG A 202 9.59 -8.71 18.67
CA ARG A 202 9.36 -7.34 19.12
C ARG A 202 8.02 -6.79 18.64
N ALA A 203 7.61 -7.08 17.40
CA ALA A 203 6.30 -6.71 16.88
C ALA A 203 5.17 -7.36 17.68
N VAL A 204 5.29 -8.65 18.00
CA VAL A 204 4.35 -9.39 18.86
C VAL A 204 4.24 -8.73 20.23
N LEU A 205 5.36 -8.46 20.90
CA LEU A 205 5.35 -7.82 22.22
C LEU A 205 4.71 -6.42 22.17
N THR A 206 4.96 -5.67 21.10
CA THR A 206 4.35 -4.34 20.88
C THR A 206 2.84 -4.45 20.70
N ALA A 207 2.37 -5.44 19.93
CA ALA A 207 0.95 -5.66 19.68
C ALA A 207 0.20 -6.15 20.93
N LEU A 208 0.84 -6.99 21.75
CA LEU A 208 0.25 -7.54 22.97
C LEU A 208 0.11 -6.51 24.10
N GLY A 209 0.99 -5.50 24.17
CA GLY A 209 0.97 -4.48 25.23
C GLY A 209 -0.41 -3.80 25.40
N PRO A 210 -0.98 -3.19 24.34
CA PRO A 210 -2.31 -2.59 24.41
C PRO A 210 -3.44 -3.60 24.68
N ALA A 211 -3.31 -4.84 24.20
CA ALA A 211 -4.31 -5.89 24.40
C ALA A 211 -4.36 -6.36 25.87
N LEU A 212 -3.20 -6.56 26.49
CA LEU A 212 -3.06 -6.87 27.91
C LEU A 212 -3.59 -5.73 28.79
N TRP A 213 -3.31 -4.48 28.44
CA TRP A 213 -3.82 -3.31 29.15
C TRP A 213 -5.35 -3.19 29.11
N ARG A 214 -5.99 -3.53 27.99
CA ARG A 214 -7.46 -3.58 27.88
C ARG A 214 -8.05 -4.69 28.76
N ASN A 215 -7.42 -5.87 28.78
CA ASN A 215 -7.91 -7.00 29.58
C ASN A 215 -7.81 -6.72 31.10
N THR A 216 -6.74 -6.05 31.55
CA THR A 216 -6.55 -5.74 32.98
C THR A 216 -7.44 -4.59 33.49
N LYS A 217 -7.91 -3.68 32.63
CA LYS A 217 -8.88 -2.63 33.00
C LYS A 217 -10.35 -2.97 32.75
N GLY A 218 -10.63 -3.96 31.90
CA GLY A 218 -12.00 -4.43 31.62
C GLY A 218 -12.52 -5.51 32.57
N GLY A 219 -11.67 -6.04 33.46
CA GLY A 219 -12.04 -7.09 34.40
C GLY A 219 -12.25 -6.58 35.83
N ARG A 220 -13.44 -6.04 36.13
CA ARG A 220 -14.04 -6.19 37.47
C ARG A 220 -15.57 -6.15 37.35
N PRO A 221 -16.30 -7.09 38.01
CA PRO A 221 -17.76 -7.23 37.90
C PRO A 221 -18.53 -6.01 38.37
#